data_AF-A0A2W4TKI5-F1
#
_entry.id   AF-A0A2W4TKI5-F1
#
_cell.length_a   1.000
_cell.length_b   1.000
_cell.length_c   1.000
_cell.angle_alpha   90.00
_cell.angle_beta   90.00
_cell.angle_gamma   90.00
#
_symmetry.space_group_name_H-M   'P 1'
#
loop_
_entity.id
_entity.type
_entity.pdbx_description
1 polymer ?
#
loop_
_entity_poly.entity_id
_entity_poly.type
_entity_poly.pdbx_seq_one_letter_code
_entity_poly.pdbx_strand_id
1 'polypeptide(L)'
;MRQTAQQLVSEAKLRIREIDAAELLALQARGLPVIDVREPGEFAQGHVPGAASIPRGVLEFEVDGHPAVNGLRDPALAHRDQPVVLYCRSGGRSALAAEALLRLGFTEPLSLAGGFQAWSEQGRAVEGAAGQ
;
A
#
# COMPACT_ATOMS: atom_id res chain seq x y z
N MET A 1 -19.26 -21.97 -0.51
CA MET A 1 -17.94 -22.65 -0.58
C MET A 1 -16.93 -21.83 0.21
N ARG A 2 -15.97 -22.47 0.87
CA ARG A 2 -14.87 -21.80 1.59
C ARG A 2 -13.80 -21.37 0.58
N GLN A 3 -13.28 -20.15 0.71
CA GLN A 3 -12.11 -19.67 -0.03
C GLN A 3 -10.85 -19.71 0.84
N THR A 4 -9.68 -19.85 0.22
CA THR A 4 -8.36 -19.68 0.84
C THR A 4 -7.90 -18.23 0.73
N ALA A 5 -6.90 -17.85 1.53
CA ALA A 5 -6.27 -16.54 1.43
C ALA A 5 -5.69 -16.28 0.03
N GLN A 6 -5.04 -17.27 -0.58
CA GLN A 6 -4.52 -17.17 -1.94
C GLN A 6 -5.62 -16.95 -2.98
N GLN A 7 -6.79 -17.60 -2.83
CA GLN A 7 -7.93 -17.37 -3.73
C GLN A 7 -8.44 -15.93 -3.61
N LEU A 8 -8.60 -15.42 -2.38
CA LEU A 8 -9.00 -14.03 -2.15
C LEU A 8 -8.01 -13.02 -2.77
N VAL A 9 -6.70 -13.25 -2.57
CA VAL A 9 -5.65 -12.40 -3.17
C VAL A 9 -5.71 -12.45 -4.70
N SER A 10 -5.88 -13.64 -5.29
CA SER A 10 -5.94 -13.80 -6.74
C SER A 10 -7.17 -13.09 -7.33
N GLU A 11 -8.32 -13.20 -6.67
CA GLU A 11 -9.53 -12.48 -7.06
C GLU A 11 -9.40 -10.97 -6.93
N ALA A 12 -8.75 -10.49 -5.86
CA ALA A 12 -8.47 -9.07 -5.68
C ALA A 12 -7.58 -8.54 -6.81
N LYS A 13 -6.53 -9.28 -7.18
CA LYS A 13 -5.62 -8.94 -8.30
C LYS A 13 -6.32 -8.82 -9.65
N LEU A 14 -7.43 -9.51 -9.87
CA LEU A 14 -8.24 -9.35 -11.10
C LEU A 14 -9.04 -8.05 -11.13
N ARG A 15 -9.22 -7.38 -9.99
CA ARG A 15 -10.01 -6.15 -9.84
C ARG A 15 -9.17 -4.89 -9.68
N ILE A 16 -7.87 -5.03 -9.43
CA ILE A 16 -6.94 -3.92 -9.23
C ILE A 16 -5.87 -3.91 -10.31
N ARG A 17 -5.16 -2.79 -10.46
CA ARG A 17 -3.96 -2.71 -11.31
C ARG A 17 -2.72 -2.93 -10.46
N GLU A 18 -1.89 -3.89 -10.85
CA GLU A 18 -0.53 -4.01 -10.31
C GLU A 18 0.43 -3.18 -11.16
N ILE A 19 1.39 -2.53 -10.49
CA ILE A 19 2.43 -1.72 -11.11
C ILE A 19 3.80 -2.25 -10.70
N ASP A 20 4.82 -1.99 -11.51
CA ASP A 20 6.20 -2.29 -11.15
C ASP A 20 6.87 -1.13 -10.40
N ALA A 21 8.13 -1.34 -10.01
CA ALA A 21 8.89 -0.35 -9.27
C ALA A 21 9.33 0.86 -10.12
N ALA A 22 9.41 0.74 -11.46
CA ALA A 22 9.72 1.86 -12.33
C ALA A 22 8.50 2.79 -12.47
N GLU A 23 7.31 2.22 -12.63
CA GLU A 23 6.06 2.99 -12.63
C GLU A 23 5.82 3.66 -11.26
N LEU A 24 6.08 2.96 -10.15
CA LEU A 24 6.02 3.56 -8.82
C LEU A 24 6.90 4.82 -8.71
N LEU A 25 8.15 4.77 -9.16
CA LEU A 25 9.03 5.95 -9.16
C LEU A 25 8.47 7.11 -9.99
N ALA A 26 7.88 6.82 -11.16
CA ALA A 26 7.27 7.84 -12.00
C ALA A 26 6.04 8.48 -11.34
N LEU A 27 5.24 7.69 -10.62
CA LEU A 27 4.09 8.18 -9.85
C LEU A 27 4.54 9.00 -8.63
N GLN A 28 5.59 8.57 -7.91
CA GLN A 28 6.18 9.33 -6.81
C GLN A 28 6.74 10.68 -7.29
N ALA A 29 7.41 10.72 -8.45
CA ALA A 29 7.90 11.97 -9.04
C ALA A 29 6.77 12.97 -9.38
N ARG A 30 5.53 12.48 -9.53
CA ARG A 30 4.32 13.29 -9.71
C ARG A 30 3.65 13.67 -8.39
N GLY A 31 4.23 13.30 -7.25
CA GLY A 31 3.71 13.57 -5.91
C GLY A 31 2.57 12.65 -5.47
N LEU A 32 2.41 11.48 -6.12
CA LEU A 32 1.34 10.55 -5.75
C LEU A 32 1.67 9.79 -4.46
N PRO A 33 0.66 9.55 -3.60
CA PRO A 33 0.87 8.90 -2.32
C PRO A 33 1.26 7.43 -2.47
N VAL A 34 2.15 7.00 -1.58
CA VAL A 34 2.59 5.61 -1.43
C VAL A 34 2.30 5.18 0.00
N ILE A 35 1.64 4.05 0.16
CA ILE A 35 1.19 3.52 1.44
C ILE A 35 1.82 2.14 1.65
N ASP A 36 2.54 2.02 2.76
CA ASP A 36 3.00 0.74 3.28
C ASP A 36 1.94 0.15 4.21
N VAL A 37 1.35 -0.98 3.79
CA VAL A 37 0.33 -1.69 4.59
C VAL A 37 0.90 -2.83 5.43
N ARG A 38 2.23 -2.90 5.59
CA ARG A 38 2.89 -3.83 6.50
C ARG A 38 2.67 -3.44 7.96
N GLU A 39 3.13 -4.31 8.86
CA GLU A 39 3.14 -3.98 10.28
C GLU A 39 4.16 -2.85 10.57
N PRO A 40 3.92 -1.99 11.58
CA PRO A 40 4.81 -0.87 11.89
C PRO A 40 6.27 -1.28 12.12
N GLY A 41 6.50 -2.46 12.71
CA GLY A 41 7.84 -3.01 12.89
C GLY A 41 8.54 -3.37 11.58
N GLU A 42 7.80 -3.81 10.55
CA GLU A 42 8.37 -4.05 9.21
C GLU A 42 8.74 -2.72 8.53
N PHE A 43 7.89 -1.69 8.68
CA PHE A 43 8.15 -0.35 8.15
C PHE A 43 9.40 0.28 8.80
N ALA A 44 9.51 0.19 10.12
CA ALA A 44 10.64 0.73 10.89
C ALA A 44 11.99 0.06 10.59
N GLN A 45 12.00 -1.12 9.97
CA GLN A 45 13.24 -1.80 9.54
C GLN A 45 13.72 -1.37 8.16
N GLY A 46 12.89 -0.65 7.40
CA GLY A 46 13.16 -0.27 6.03
C GLY A 46 11.87 -0.21 5.22
N HIS A 47 11.64 0.90 4.52
CA HIS A 47 10.47 1.13 3.67
C HIS A 47 10.82 1.91 2.41
N VAL A 48 9.89 1.96 1.46
CA VAL A 48 10.02 2.78 0.24
C VAL A 48 10.09 4.25 0.65
N PRO A 49 11.05 5.04 0.13
CA PRO A 49 11.20 6.44 0.48
C PRO A 49 9.91 7.25 0.33
N GLY A 50 9.56 8.05 1.33
CA GLY A 50 8.35 8.87 1.34
C GLY A 50 7.02 8.11 1.48
N ALA A 51 7.05 6.81 1.81
CA ALA A 51 5.82 6.05 2.05
C ALA A 51 5.19 6.38 3.42
N ALA A 52 3.87 6.47 3.46
CA ALA A 52 3.09 6.54 4.69
C ALA A 52 2.89 5.13 5.29
N SER A 53 3.01 5.00 6.60
CA SER A 53 2.79 3.73 7.32
C SER A 53 1.33 3.63 7.75
N ILE A 54 0.53 2.84 7.02
CA ILE A 54 -0.90 2.63 7.32
C ILE A 54 -1.18 1.12 7.29
N PRO A 55 -1.03 0.41 8.43
CA PRO A 55 -1.14 -1.04 8.47
C PRO A 55 -2.48 -1.56 7.94
N ARG A 56 -2.45 -2.71 7.26
CA ARG A 56 -3.65 -3.30 6.63
C ARG A 56 -4.83 -3.41 7.59
N GLY A 57 -4.60 -3.72 8.88
CA GLY A 57 -5.66 -3.95 9.86
C GLY A 57 -6.49 -2.71 10.22
N VAL A 58 -6.00 -1.50 9.92
CA VAL A 58 -6.68 -0.22 10.25
C VAL A 58 -7.02 0.62 9.03
N LEU A 59 -6.62 0.18 7.82
CA LEU A 59 -6.71 0.97 6.59
C LEU A 59 -8.11 1.53 6.33
N GLU A 60 -9.15 0.70 6.40
CA GLU A 60 -10.53 1.13 6.15
C GLU A 60 -11.00 2.20 7.14
N PHE A 61 -10.54 2.14 8.39
CA PHE A 61 -10.90 3.08 9.44
C PHE A 61 -10.13 4.41 9.30
N GLU A 62 -8.87 4.35 8.88
CA GLU A 62 -8.02 5.53 8.61
C GLU A 62 -8.54 6.36 7.42
N VAL A 63 -9.18 5.72 6.43
CA VAL A 63 -9.79 6.42 5.28
C VAL A 63 -10.81 7.48 5.72
N ASP A 64 -11.57 7.20 6.78
CA ASP A 64 -12.62 8.10 7.31
C ASP A 64 -12.18 8.80 8.61
N GLY A 65 -10.92 8.66 9.03
CA GLY A 65 -10.41 9.23 10.27
C GLY A 65 -11.15 8.75 11.52
N HIS A 66 -11.41 7.44 11.59
CA HIS A 66 -12.25 6.88 12.64
C HIS A 66 -11.62 7.04 14.05
N PRO A 67 -12.39 7.42 15.08
CA PRO A 67 -11.87 7.65 16.44
C PRO A 67 -11.32 6.38 17.13
N ALA A 68 -11.64 5.20 16.62
CA ALA A 68 -11.11 3.93 17.13
C ALA A 68 -9.62 3.70 16.79
N VAL A 69 -9.04 4.51 15.89
CA VAL A 69 -7.62 4.43 15.52
C VAL A 69 -6.87 5.65 16.05
N ASN A 70 -7.12 6.82 15.47
CA ASN A 70 -6.50 8.08 15.91
C ASN A 70 -7.41 9.31 15.73
N GLY A 71 -8.57 9.18 15.08
CA GLY A 71 -9.49 10.29 14.79
C GLY A 71 -9.03 11.25 13.68
N LEU A 72 -7.96 10.91 12.98
CA LEU A 72 -7.31 11.73 11.95
C LEU A 72 -7.27 10.96 10.64
N ARG A 73 -7.35 11.68 9.52
CA ARG A 73 -7.19 11.11 8.19
C ARG A 73 -5.76 11.38 7.71
N ASP A 74 -5.05 10.33 7.33
CA ASP A 74 -3.73 10.50 6.72
C ASP A 74 -3.85 11.25 5.37
N PRO A 75 -3.01 12.26 5.10
CA PRO A 75 -3.01 12.98 3.82
C PRO A 75 -2.88 12.06 2.60
N ALA A 76 -2.17 10.93 2.71
CA ALA A 76 -2.05 9.93 1.65
C ALA A 76 -3.39 9.32 1.23
N LEU A 77 -4.41 9.38 2.10
CA LEU A 77 -5.76 8.90 1.84
C LEU A 77 -6.75 10.03 1.54
N ALA A 78 -6.32 11.30 1.48
CA ALA A 78 -7.20 12.48 1.41
C ALA A 78 -8.04 12.56 0.12
N HIS A 79 -7.49 12.09 -1.01
CA HIS A 79 -8.08 12.23 -2.33
C HIS A 79 -8.43 10.85 -2.90
N ARG A 80 -9.73 10.58 -3.07
CA ARG A 80 -10.22 9.29 -3.59
C ARG A 80 -10.17 9.23 -5.11
N ASP A 81 -10.10 10.37 -5.77
CA ASP A 81 -10.12 10.56 -7.22
C ASP A 81 -8.72 10.55 -7.87
N GLN A 82 -7.66 10.43 -7.07
CA GLN A 82 -6.28 10.33 -7.55
C GLN A 82 -5.70 8.91 -7.35
N PRO A 83 -4.67 8.52 -8.11
CA PRO A 83 -3.98 7.27 -7.88
C PRO A 83 -3.31 7.23 -6.51
N VAL A 84 -3.38 6.07 -5.85
CA VAL A 84 -2.66 5.78 -4.60
C VAL A 84 -2.00 4.42 -4.71
N VAL A 85 -0.70 4.34 -4.44
CA VAL A 85 0.03 3.07 -4.52
C VAL A 85 0.11 2.43 -3.15
N LEU A 86 -0.28 1.16 -3.05
CA LEU A 86 -0.15 0.35 -1.86
C LEU A 86 0.89 -0.74 -2.07
N TYR A 87 1.71 -0.99 -1.07
CA TYR A 87 2.60 -2.15 -1.07
C TYR A 87 2.63 -2.82 0.29
N CYS A 88 3.00 -4.09 0.28
CA CYS A 88 3.30 -4.83 1.49
C CYS A 88 4.61 -5.59 1.30
N ARG A 89 4.87 -6.65 2.08
CA ARG A 89 6.07 -7.47 1.92
C ARG A 89 6.21 -8.09 0.51
N SER A 90 5.15 -8.70 -0.01
CA SER A 90 5.19 -9.53 -1.23
C SER A 90 4.03 -9.31 -2.23
N GLY A 91 3.18 -8.31 -1.99
CA GLY A 91 2.05 -7.96 -2.87
C GLY A 91 0.68 -8.52 -2.45
N GLY A 92 0.61 -9.50 -1.56
CA GLY A 92 -0.67 -10.11 -1.14
C GLY A 92 -1.57 -9.18 -0.33
N ARG A 93 -1.06 -8.64 0.79
CA ARG A 93 -1.81 -7.70 1.65
C ARG A 93 -2.20 -6.42 0.90
N SER A 94 -1.34 -5.92 0.00
CA SER A 94 -1.58 -4.71 -0.75
C SER A 94 -2.62 -4.89 -1.86
N ALA A 95 -2.74 -6.08 -2.46
CA ALA A 95 -3.83 -6.37 -3.40
C ALA A 95 -5.20 -6.32 -2.69
N LEU A 96 -5.29 -6.95 -1.51
CA LEU A 96 -6.52 -6.91 -0.68
C LEU A 96 -6.81 -5.50 -0.15
N ALA A 97 -5.76 -4.71 0.14
CA ALA A 97 -5.89 -3.32 0.55
C ALA A 97 -6.45 -2.45 -0.59
N ALA A 98 -5.89 -2.59 -1.80
CA ALA A 98 -6.34 -1.87 -2.97
C ALA A 98 -7.80 -2.21 -3.32
N GLU A 99 -8.20 -3.48 -3.25
CA GLU A 99 -9.60 -3.87 -3.44
C GLU A 99 -10.53 -3.27 -2.38
N ALA A 100 -10.09 -3.17 -1.12
CA ALA A 100 -10.86 -2.50 -0.09
C ALA A 100 -11.04 -1.01 -0.38
N LEU A 101 -9.98 -0.33 -0.84
CA LEU A 101 -10.07 1.07 -1.24
C LEU A 101 -11.01 1.29 -2.43
N LEU A 102 -11.04 0.38 -3.42
CA LEU A 102 -12.04 0.43 -4.50
C LEU A 102 -13.47 0.42 -3.94
N ARG A 103 -13.74 -0.46 -2.96
CA ARG A 103 -15.06 -0.56 -2.31
C ARG A 103 -15.41 0.70 -1.51
N LEU A 104 -14.40 1.42 -1.03
CA LEU A 104 -14.53 2.71 -0.35
C LEU A 104 -14.55 3.90 -1.33
N GLY A 105 -14.60 3.66 -2.64
CA GLY A 105 -14.79 4.70 -3.65
C GLY A 105 -13.50 5.39 -4.11
N PHE A 106 -12.32 4.81 -3.84
CA PHE A 106 -11.11 5.22 -4.53
C PHE A 106 -11.19 4.80 -6.01
N THR A 107 -10.81 5.68 -6.92
CA THR A 107 -10.91 5.46 -8.37
C THR A 107 -9.74 4.64 -8.91
N GLU A 108 -8.54 4.82 -8.35
CA GLU A 108 -7.32 4.21 -8.87
C GLU A 108 -6.34 3.75 -7.75
N PRO A 109 -6.74 2.84 -6.86
CA PRO A 109 -5.79 2.19 -5.96
C PRO A 109 -4.94 1.17 -6.73
N LEU A 110 -3.62 1.31 -6.63
CA LEU A 110 -2.62 0.52 -7.32
C LEU A 110 -1.88 -0.39 -6.33
N SER A 111 -1.45 -1.57 -6.77
CA SER A 111 -0.61 -2.45 -5.94
C SER A 111 0.80 -2.58 -6.51
N LEU A 112 1.83 -2.42 -5.68
CA LEU A 112 3.21 -2.72 -6.11
C LEU A 112 3.41 -4.23 -6.25
N ALA A 113 3.62 -4.69 -7.48
CA ALA A 113 3.90 -6.08 -7.80
C ALA A 113 5.17 -6.55 -7.07
N GLY A 114 5.09 -7.71 -6.40
CA GLY A 114 6.19 -8.27 -5.62
C GLY A 114 6.52 -7.52 -4.30
N GLY A 115 5.85 -6.39 -4.03
CA GLY A 115 5.98 -5.64 -2.79
C GLY A 115 7.40 -5.14 -2.48
N PHE A 116 7.65 -4.91 -1.19
CA PHE A 116 8.94 -4.41 -0.68
C PHE A 116 10.10 -5.39 -0.92
N GLN A 117 9.83 -6.69 -1.01
CA GLN A 117 10.84 -7.69 -1.32
C GLN A 117 11.42 -7.46 -2.73
N ALA A 118 10.56 -7.37 -3.75
CA ALA A 118 11.01 -7.12 -5.12
C ALA A 118 11.67 -5.74 -5.26
N TRP A 119 11.19 -4.73 -4.51
CA TRP A 119 11.83 -3.41 -4.43
C TRP A 119 13.28 -3.50 -3.92
N SER A 120 13.48 -4.20 -2.80
CA SER A 120 14.79 -4.36 -2.16
C SER A 120 15.75 -5.22 -2.99
N GLU A 121 15.25 -6.29 -3.61
CA GLU A 121 16.04 -7.17 -4.50
C GLU A 121 16.57 -6.42 -5.73
N GLN A 122 15.90 -5.36 -6.16
CA GLN A 122 16.35 -4.48 -7.24
C GLN A 122 17.38 -3.43 -6.78
N GLY A 123 17.81 -3.45 -5.51
CA GLY A 123 18.81 -2.53 -4.97
C GLY A 123 18.33 -1.08 -4.92
N ARG A 124 17.02 -0.85 -4.81
CA ARG A 124 16.42 0.49 -4.77
C ARG A 124 16.61 1.14 -3.41
N ALA A 125 16.49 2.47 -3.38
CA ALA A 125 16.62 3.25 -2.16
C ALA A 125 15.59 2.83 -1.10
N VAL A 126 15.98 2.86 0.17
CA VAL A 126 15.17 2.48 1.34
C VAL A 126 15.37 3.52 2.43
N GLU A 127 14.28 3.96 3.05
CA GLU A 127 14.27 4.84 4.23
C GLU A 127 14.04 4.03 5.51
N GLY A 128 14.47 4.53 6.67
CA GLY A 128 14.21 3.92 7.97
C GLY A 128 15.04 2.67 8.29
N ALA A 129 15.89 2.18 7.38
CA ALA A 129 16.89 1.19 7.74
C ALA A 129 17.87 1.84 8.74
N ALA A 130 17.85 1.37 10.00
CA ALA A 130 18.83 1.80 10.99
C ALA A 130 20.24 1.42 10.48
N GLY A 131 20.98 2.41 9.98
CA GLY A 131 22.39 2.28 9.66
C GLY A 131 22.85 3.01 8.40
N GLN A 132 23.05 4.33 8.52
CA GLN A 132 24.35 4.96 8.27
C GLN A 132 24.58 6.02 9.35
#